data_AF-A0A1Y0N7B1-F1
#
_entry.id   AF-A0A1Y0N7B1-F1
#
_cell.length_a   1.000
_cell.length_b   1.000
_cell.length_c   1.000
_cell.angle_alpha   90.00
_cell.angle_beta   90.00
_cell.angle_gamma   90.00
#
_symmetry.space_group_name_H-M   'P 1'
#
loop_
_entity.id
_entity.type
_entity.pdbx_description
1 polymer ?
#
loop_
_entity_poly.entity_id
_entity_poly.type
_entity_poly.pdbx_seq_one_letter_code
_entity_poly.pdbx_strand_id
1 'polypeptide(L)' 'MLIQLTYASRSAGILGPGDVKDILQSSARNNQAAGITGALCLSNGIFLQQLEGDRTAVNALYHRILKDSRNKDPAVL' A
#
# COMPACT_ATOMS: atom_id res chain seq x y z
N MET A 1 -10.93 6.74 15.07
CA MET A 1 -10.39 8.09 14.74
C MET A 1 -9.80 8.03 13.35
N LEU A 2 -10.19 8.94 12.46
CA LEU A 2 -9.70 8.95 11.08
C LEU A 2 -8.23 9.39 11.03
N ILE A 3 -7.40 8.68 10.28
CA ILE A 3 -6.00 9.02 10.02
C ILE A 3 -5.67 8.88 8.54
N GLN A 4 -4.57 9.51 8.15
CA GLN A 4 -3.88 9.30 6.88
C GLN A 4 -2.46 8.83 7.17
N LEU A 5 -2.01 7.79 6.46
CA LEU A 5 -0.63 7.31 6.46
C LEU A 5 -0.11 7.33 5.03
N THR A 6 0.94 8.11 4.79
CA THR A 6 1.67 8.12 3.53
C THR A 6 3.03 7.46 3.73
N TYR A 7 3.40 6.55 2.85
CA TYR A 7 4.71 5.92 2.90
C TYR A 7 5.25 5.66 1.49
N ALA A 8 6.57 5.55 1.39
CA ALA A 8 7.26 5.12 0.19
C ALA A 8 8.06 3.83 0.46
N SER A 9 8.23 2.99 -0.56
CA SER A 9 9.08 1.80 -0.49
C SER A 9 9.65 1.45 -1.86
N ARG A 10 10.65 0.57 -1.90
CA ARG A 10 11.23 0.03 -3.13
C ARG A 10 10.54 -1.27 -3.52
N SER A 11 10.30 -1.48 -4.81
CA SER A 11 9.87 -2.78 -5.31
C SER A 11 11.00 -3.80 -5.19
N ALA A 12 10.68 -5.02 -4.77
CA ALA A 12 11.66 -6.07 -4.56
C ALA A 12 12.28 -6.62 -5.86
N GLY A 13 11.64 -6.36 -7.01
CA GLY A 13 12.05 -6.74 -8.36
C GLY A 13 11.41 -5.85 -9.41
N ILE A 14 11.57 -6.24 -10.68
CA ILE A 14 10.92 -5.57 -11.82
C ILE A 14 9.44 -5.92 -11.79
N LEU A 15 8.60 -4.92 -11.53
CA LEU A 15 7.15 -5.06 -11.61
C LEU A 15 6.67 -4.49 -12.94
N GLY A 16 5.86 -5.26 -13.64
CA GLY A 16 5.19 -4.83 -14.85
C GLY A 16 3.84 -4.18 -14.57
N PRO A 17 3.19 -3.61 -15.60
CA PRO A 17 1.83 -3.05 -15.49
C PRO A 17 0.79 -4.06 -14.98
N GLY A 18 0.96 -5.36 -15.29
CA GLY A 18 0.09 -6.44 -14.82
C GLY A 18 0.16 -6.63 -13.30
N ASP A 19 1.37 -6.67 -12.74
CA ASP A 19 1.56 -6.85 -11.29
C ASP A 19 0.94 -5.69 -10.49
N VAL A 20 1.10 -4.46 -10.99
CA VAL A 20 0.50 -3.27 -10.37
C VAL A 20 -1.02 -3.33 -10.43
N LYS A 21 -1.59 -3.76 -11.56
CA LYS A 21 -3.03 -3.94 -11.70
C LYS A 21 -3.58 -4.96 -10.70
N ASP A 22 -2.89 -6.08 -10.51
CA ASP A 22 -3.28 -7.11 -9.54
C ASP A 22 -3.18 -6.63 -8.09
N ILE A 23 -2.15 -5.84 -7.77
CA ILE A 23 -2.03 -5.16 -6.47
C ILE A 23 -3.20 -4.21 -6.27
N LEU A 24 -3.54 -3.39 -7.26
CA LEU A 24 -4.64 -2.42 -7.17
C LEU A 24 -5.99 -3.12 -6.99
N GLN A 25 -6.26 -4.19 -7.76
CA GLN A 25 -7.51 -4.95 -7.65
C GLN A 25 -7.67 -5.61 -6.28
N SER A 26 -6.62 -6.28 -5.80
CA SER A 26 -6.64 -6.92 -4.47
C SER A 26 -6.73 -5.89 -3.35
N SER A 27 -6.03 -4.76 -3.47
CA SER A 27 -6.08 -3.65 -2.51
C SER A 27 -7.47 -3.02 -2.47
N ALA A 28 -8.09 -2.72 -3.61
CA ALA A 28 -9.42 -2.12 -3.65
C ALA A 28 -10.45 -2.98 -2.91
N ARG A 29 -10.49 -4.29 -3.19
CA ARG A 29 -11.42 -5.23 -2.53
C ARG A 29 -11.18 -5.32 -1.02
N ASN A 30 -9.92 -5.49 -0.61
CA ASN A 30 -9.58 -5.68 0.80
C ASN A 30 -9.76 -4.38 1.60
N ASN A 31 -9.42 -3.24 1.00
CA ASN A 31 -9.53 -1.93 1.63
C ASN A 31 -11.00 -1.53 1.79
N GLN A 32 -11.86 -1.79 0.79
CA GLN A 32 -13.29 -1.55 0.90
C GLN A 32 -13.90 -2.32 2.08
N ALA A 33 -13.55 -3.60 2.25
CA ALA A 33 -14.03 -4.41 3.37
C ALA A 33 -13.54 -3.89 4.74
N ALA A 34 -12.40 -3.20 4.78
CA ALA A 34 -11.81 -2.61 5.98
C ALA A 34 -12.19 -1.13 6.20
N GLY A 35 -12.99 -0.53 5.32
CA GLY A 35 -13.31 0.91 5.37
C GLY A 35 -12.10 1.82 5.15
N ILE A 36 -11.15 1.38 4.32
CA ILE A 36 -9.92 2.09 3.99
C ILE A 36 -9.99 2.61 2.55
N THR A 37 -9.55 3.85 2.32
CA THR A 37 -9.38 4.48 1.01
C THR A 37 -7.91 4.85 0.78
N GLY A 38 -7.60 5.40 -0.39
CA GLY A 38 -6.28 5.94 -0.69
C GLY A 38 -5.85 5.73 -2.14
N ALA A 39 -4.54 5.80 -2.37
CA ALA A 39 -3.95 5.70 -3.69
C ALA A 39 -2.60 4.96 -3.63
N LEU A 40 -2.24 4.30 -4.73
CA LEU A 40 -0.94 3.66 -4.92
C LEU A 40 -0.38 4.10 -6.28
N CYS A 41 0.88 4.52 -6.27
CA CYS A 41 1.66 4.82 -7.46
C CYS A 41 2.92 3.95 -7.46
N LEU A 42 3.30 3.42 -8.63
CA LEU A 42 4.60 2.81 -8.87
C LEU A 42 5.30 3.60 -9.98
N SER A 43 6.48 4.13 -9.69
CA SER A 43 7.32 4.80 -10.68
C SER A 43 8.78 4.46 -10.43
N ASN A 44 9.49 4.03 -11.48
CA ASN A 44 10.92 3.67 -11.42
C ASN A 44 11.30 2.75 -10.25
N GLY A 45 10.46 1.75 -9.97
CA GLY A 45 10.68 0.80 -8.87
C GLY A 45 10.41 1.36 -7.47
N ILE A 46 9.78 2.53 -7.36
CA ILE A 46 9.37 3.13 -6.09
C ILE A 46 7.84 3.10 -5.99
N PHE A 47 7.36 2.46 -4.92
CA PHE A 47 5.98 2.59 -4.49
C PHE A 47 5.82 3.86 -3.66
N LEU A 48 4.78 4.63 -3.96
CA LEU A 48 4.25 5.68 -3.10
C LEU A 48 2.79 5.35 -2.82
N GLN A 49 2.44 5.17 -1.54
CA GLN A 49 1.09 4.79 -1.16
C GLN A 49 0.55 5.67 -0.05
N GLN A 50 -0.70 6.05 -0.19
CA GLN A 50 -1.49 6.75 0.82
C GLN A 50 -2.63 5.83 1.27
N LEU A 51 -2.84 5.76 2.58
CA LEU A 51 -3.89 4.98 3.23
C LEU A 51 -4.68 5.87 4.17
N GLU A 52 -6.00 5.90 4.02
CA GLU A 52 -6.91 6.73 4.80
C GLU A 52 -8.01 5.87 5.42
N GLY A 53 -8.29 6.06 6.71
CA GLY A 53 -9.29 5.25 7.41
C GLY A 53 -9.16 5.29 8.93
N ASP A 54 -9.85 4.38 9.62
CA ASP A 54 -9.67 4.26 11.07
C ASP A 54 -8.22 3.87 11.42
N ARG A 55 -7.66 4.52 12.46
CA ARG A 55 -6.30 4.27 12.96
C ARG A 55 -5.95 2.78 13.10
N THR A 56 -6.85 1.98 13.64
CA THR A 56 -6.60 0.56 13.89
C THR A 56 -6.53 -0.21 12.57
N ALA A 57 -7.46 0.06 11.67
CA ALA A 57 -7.54 -0.58 10.36
C ALA A 57 -6.33 -0.21 9.49
N VAL A 58 -5.96 1.07 9.43
CA VAL A 58 -4.79 1.56 8.69
C VAL A 58 -3.50 0.96 9.22
N ASN A 59 -3.29 0.93 10.54
CA ASN A 59 -2.10 0.32 11.13
C ASN A 59 -2.02 -1.19 10.84
N ALA A 60 -3.13 -1.92 10.98
CA ALA A 60 -3.17 -3.35 10.68
C ALA A 60 -2.84 -3.63 9.21
N LEU A 61 -3.40 -2.82 8.30
CA LEU A 61 -3.09 -2.91 6.87
C LEU A 61 -1.62 -2.62 6.59
N TYR A 62 -1.08 -1.54 7.17
CA TYR A 62 0.32 -1.18 6.97
C TYR A 62 1.27 -2.27 7.47
N HIS A 63 1.03 -2.86 8.65
CA HIS A 63 1.81 -4.01 9.13
C HIS A 63 1.73 -5.25 8.25
N ARG A 64 0.59 -5.47 7.57
CA ARG A 64 0.46 -6.54 6.57
C ARG A 64 1.31 -6.24 5.34
N ILE A 65 1.32 -4.99 4.89
CA ILE A 65 2.13 -4.55 3.73
C ILE A 65 3.63 -4.65 4.04
N LEU A 66 4.07 -4.34 5.25
CA LEU A 66 5.47 -4.48 5.67
C LEU A 66 6.00 -5.92 5.59
N LYS A 67 5.12 -6.92 5.58
CA LYS A 67 5.46 -8.35 5.43
C LYS A 67 5.38 -8.84 3.99
N ASP A 68 4.92 -8.00 3.07
CA ASP A 68 4.79 -8.35 1.66
C ASP A 68 6.16 -8.35 1.00
N SER A 69 6.58 -9.49 0.46
CA SER A 69 7.90 -9.68 -0.16
C SER A 69 8.13 -8.79 -1.38
N ARG A 70 7.09 -8.12 -1.91
CA ARG A 70 7.18 -7.17 -3.02
C ARG A 70 7.68 -5.79 -2.57
N ASN A 71 7.67 -5.47 -1.27
CA ASN A 71 8.08 -4.18 -0.72
C ASN A 71 9.41 -4.31 0.04
N LYS A 72 10.34 -3.38 -0.20
CA LYS A 72 11.64 -3.27 0.48
C LYS A 72 11.84 -1.83 0.97
N ASP A 73 12.59 -1.66 2.04
CA ASP A 73 13.01 -0.36 2.58
C ASP A 73 11.86 0.67 2.73
N PRO A 74 10.77 0.32 3.46
CA PRO A 74 9.65 1.23 3.65
C PRO A 74 10.03 2.40 4.55
N ALA A 75 9.59 3.60 4.18
CA ALA A 75 9.72 4.83 4.95
C ALA A 75 8.38 5.57 5.01
N VAL A 76 7.92 5.88 6.22
CA VAL A 76 6.76 6.73 6.45
C VAL A 76 7.15 8.18 6.17
N LEU A 77 6.28 8.93 5.50
CA LEU A 77 6.46 10.32 5.09
C LEU A 77 5.55 11.26 5.89
#